data_AF-A0AAN1SXX3-F1
#
_entry.id   AF-A0AAN1SXX3-F1
#
_cell.length_a   1.000
_cell.length_b   1.000
_cell.length_c   1.000
_cell.angle_alpha   90.00
_cell.angle_beta   90.00
_cell.angle_gamma   90.00
#
_symmetry.space_group_name_H-M   'P 1'
#
loop_
_entity.id
_entity.type
_entity.pdbx_description
1 polymer ?
#
loop_
_entity_poly.entity_id
_entity_poly.type
_entity_poly.pdbx_seq_one_letter_code
_entity_poly.pdbx_strand_id
1 'polypeptide(L)'
;MEPLCKDFQSGNLKHSEINDVRRQLMAEGYKRTEAMLFEELFQRLVIRAFKNDIGKISFGWVGAFAYGSLSYWFRLETDSDLWNVCDDAIAKKLQSKKWIKNRKDGSGEFTVSTDVYRVRLCPNKGLFVFSKRGEDGKFWNEVDENALRKILKRDGKDVSKIQDSSGSNSGRQERAIRCLEYLRDSNLKDLSIRRRFMNCLIPGFGWSPIDLDVVHLAEDGQIRYIEFKRKYPAAGQEKFGLDEAHVSVMNLMKDVGVASLHILLVSPVWTANADPVLWYLDVPNFEHKWAWVAATLDEKFIGHDTSMQTEGGDSGHHGGARVQHAIEWDGCRLLSQGLGMSESALISLRDFLASASMEKLPKIGYDGLRRLTDQCQ
;
A
#
# COMPACT_ATOMS: atom_id res chain seq x y z
N MET A 1 0.87 10.22 17.42
CA MET A 1 1.98 10.05 16.44
C MET A 1 3.07 11.12 16.51
N GLU A 2 2.76 12.43 16.55
CA GLU A 2 3.77 13.51 16.52
C GLU A 2 4.87 13.41 17.61
N PRO A 3 4.58 13.03 18.88
CA PRO A 3 5.62 12.84 19.89
C PRO A 3 6.61 11.72 19.55
N LEU A 4 6.14 10.63 18.94
CA LEU A 4 7.03 9.56 18.48
C LEU A 4 7.94 10.01 17.36
N CYS A 5 7.43 10.83 16.44
CA CYS A 5 8.25 11.40 15.38
C CYS A 5 9.39 12.28 15.92
N LYS A 6 9.15 13.01 17.01
CA LYS A 6 10.20 13.75 17.73
C LYS A 6 11.19 12.80 18.39
N ASP A 7 10.70 11.77 19.09
CA ASP A 7 11.56 10.74 19.71
C ASP A 7 12.43 9.99 18.68
N PHE A 8 11.92 9.78 17.46
CA PHE A 8 12.73 9.23 16.36
C PHE A 8 13.84 10.18 15.92
N GLN A 9 13.49 11.44 15.68
CA GLN A 9 14.43 12.46 15.21
C GLN A 9 15.54 12.73 16.24
N SER A 10 15.25 12.63 17.53
CA SER A 10 16.23 12.78 18.60
C SER A 10 17.02 11.50 18.90
N GLY A 11 16.71 10.37 18.24
CA GLY A 11 17.35 9.08 18.50
C GLY A 11 16.90 8.38 19.79
N ASN A 12 15.85 8.89 20.46
CA ASN A 12 15.27 8.29 21.67
C ASN A 12 14.47 7.02 21.40
N LEU A 13 14.12 6.74 20.14
CA LEU A 13 13.37 5.56 19.73
C LEU A 13 14.13 4.81 18.63
N LYS A 14 14.64 3.62 18.93
CA LYS A 14 15.52 2.82 18.07
C LYS A 14 14.73 1.81 17.25
N HIS A 15 15.12 1.56 16.00
CA HIS A 15 14.44 0.57 15.13
C HIS A 15 14.97 -0.86 15.34
N SER A 16 16.10 -0.97 16.03
CA SER A 16 16.73 -2.24 16.40
C SER A 16 16.17 -2.82 17.70
N GLU A 17 15.47 -2.03 18.52
CA GLU A 17 14.98 -2.44 19.84
C GLU A 17 13.50 -2.84 19.77
N ILE A 18 13.18 -4.07 20.16
CA ILE A 18 11.82 -4.61 20.02
C ILE A 18 10.78 -3.80 20.79
N ASN A 19 11.10 -3.36 22.00
CA ASN A 19 10.18 -2.57 22.84
C ASN A 19 9.84 -1.22 22.20
N ASP A 20 10.81 -0.61 21.53
CA ASP A 20 10.64 0.62 20.80
C ASP A 20 9.78 0.41 19.55
N VAL A 21 10.01 -0.68 18.80
CA VAL A 21 9.14 -1.04 17.67
C VAL A 21 7.70 -1.28 18.13
N ARG A 22 7.50 -1.97 19.26
CA ARG A 22 6.15 -2.17 19.85
C ARG A 22 5.51 -0.83 20.22
N ARG A 23 6.24 0.07 20.89
CA ARG A 23 5.77 1.41 21.25
C ARG A 23 5.33 2.20 20.01
N GLN A 24 6.07 2.07 18.91
CA GLN A 24 5.70 2.67 17.62
C GLN A 24 4.40 2.08 17.07
N LEU A 25 4.31 0.74 16.97
CA LEU A 25 3.14 0.07 16.44
C LEU A 25 1.88 0.35 17.27
N MET A 26 2.01 0.46 18.60
CA MET A 26 0.91 0.82 19.50
C MET A 26 0.33 2.20 19.19
N ALA A 27 1.16 3.18 18.83
CA ALA A 27 0.67 4.53 18.54
C ALA A 27 0.03 4.70 17.16
N GLU A 28 0.15 3.70 16.27
CA GLU A 28 -0.52 3.71 14.97
C GLU A 28 -2.02 3.39 15.06
N GLY A 29 -2.45 2.83 16.18
CA GLY A 29 -3.82 2.38 16.40
C GLY A 29 -4.11 1.01 15.78
N TYR A 30 -5.07 0.29 16.39
CA TYR A 30 -5.33 -1.12 16.09
C TYR A 30 -5.65 -1.38 14.61
N LYS A 31 -6.47 -0.55 13.95
CA LYS A 31 -6.86 -0.75 12.54
C LYS A 31 -5.65 -0.75 11.61
N ARG A 32 -4.70 0.16 11.83
CA ARG A 32 -3.50 0.26 11.02
C ARG A 32 -2.55 -0.90 11.33
N THR A 33 -2.37 -1.26 12.59
CA THR A 33 -1.57 -2.43 12.99
C THR A 33 -2.12 -3.73 12.39
N GLU A 34 -3.44 -3.91 12.37
CA GLU A 34 -4.09 -5.06 11.72
C GLU A 34 -3.86 -5.05 10.20
N ALA A 35 -3.99 -3.90 9.54
CA ALA A 35 -3.71 -3.79 8.11
C ALA A 35 -2.26 -4.21 7.79
N MET A 36 -1.28 -3.74 8.58
CA MET A 36 0.12 -4.12 8.43
C MET A 36 0.35 -5.63 8.54
N LEU A 37 -0.35 -6.32 9.45
CA LEU A 37 -0.26 -7.77 9.57
C LEU A 37 -0.64 -8.48 8.26
N PHE A 38 -1.74 -8.06 7.64
CA PHE A 38 -2.20 -8.67 6.39
C PHE A 38 -1.38 -8.23 5.17
N GLU A 39 -0.90 -6.98 5.14
CA GLU A 39 0.07 -6.52 4.14
C GLU A 39 1.35 -7.38 4.21
N GLU A 40 1.86 -7.66 5.41
CA GLU A 40 3.02 -8.52 5.61
C GLU A 40 2.78 -9.96 5.14
N LEU A 41 1.61 -10.53 5.47
CA LEU A 41 1.21 -11.85 4.99
C LEU A 41 1.19 -11.89 3.46
N PHE A 42 0.62 -10.87 2.81
CA PHE A 42 0.58 -10.77 1.36
C PHE A 42 1.99 -10.65 0.75
N GLN A 43 2.86 -9.80 1.29
CA GLN A 43 4.24 -9.66 0.81
C GLN A 43 4.99 -11.01 0.84
N ARG A 44 4.84 -11.79 1.92
CA ARG A 44 5.42 -13.13 2.04
C ARG A 44 4.89 -14.10 0.98
N LEU A 45 3.59 -14.05 0.68
CA LEU A 45 2.99 -14.86 -0.38
C LEU A 45 3.52 -14.48 -1.76
N VAL A 46 3.66 -13.18 -2.04
CA VAL A 46 4.28 -12.68 -3.29
C VAL A 46 5.73 -13.14 -3.40
N ILE A 47 6.54 -12.97 -2.36
CA ILE A 47 7.94 -13.42 -2.34
C ILE A 47 8.01 -14.94 -2.62
N ARG A 48 7.12 -15.74 -2.02
CA ARG A 48 7.06 -17.18 -2.26
C ARG A 48 6.65 -17.52 -3.69
N ALA A 49 5.65 -16.83 -4.25
CA ALA A 49 5.21 -16.97 -5.64
C ALA A 49 6.33 -16.61 -6.64
N PHE A 50 7.18 -15.63 -6.32
CA PHE A 50 8.28 -15.15 -7.14
C PHE A 50 9.66 -15.56 -6.61
N LYS A 51 9.77 -16.68 -5.89
CA LYS A 51 11.05 -17.09 -5.25
C LYS A 51 12.25 -17.20 -6.19
N ASN A 52 12.01 -17.48 -7.47
CA ASN A 52 13.05 -17.57 -8.51
C ASN A 52 13.29 -16.24 -9.26
N ASP A 53 12.47 -15.23 -9.02
CA ASP A 53 12.42 -13.96 -9.74
C ASP A 53 12.34 -12.77 -8.76
N ILE A 54 12.89 -12.92 -7.56
CA ILE A 54 12.75 -11.93 -6.48
C ILE A 54 13.29 -10.55 -6.87
N GLY A 55 14.29 -10.48 -7.77
CA GLY A 55 14.82 -9.22 -8.30
C GLY A 55 13.87 -8.47 -9.24
N LYS A 56 12.72 -9.06 -9.61
CA LYS A 56 11.69 -8.45 -10.45
C LYS A 56 10.50 -7.92 -9.65
N ILE A 57 10.48 -8.09 -8.34
CA ILE A 57 9.48 -7.50 -7.45
C ILE A 57 10.12 -6.40 -6.60
N SER A 58 9.36 -5.38 -6.25
CA SER A 58 9.82 -4.27 -5.41
C SER A 58 8.71 -3.80 -4.47
N PHE A 59 9.07 -3.41 -3.26
CA PHE A 59 8.18 -2.88 -2.24
C PHE A 59 8.63 -1.48 -1.80
N GLY A 60 7.81 -0.78 -1.02
CA GLY A 60 8.22 0.48 -0.37
C GLY A 60 8.31 1.69 -1.31
N TRP A 61 7.52 1.68 -2.39
CA TRP A 61 7.32 2.83 -3.27
C TRP A 61 6.25 3.75 -2.70
N VAL A 62 6.57 5.04 -2.62
CA VAL A 62 5.69 6.05 -2.04
C VAL A 62 5.57 7.22 -2.98
N GLY A 63 4.36 7.47 -3.46
CA GLY A 63 4.01 8.65 -4.25
C GLY A 63 3.58 9.81 -3.36
N ALA A 64 3.89 11.02 -3.78
CA ALA A 64 3.43 12.20 -3.08
C ALA A 64 3.08 13.36 -4.02
N PHE A 65 2.07 14.12 -3.62
CA PHE A 65 1.44 15.12 -4.47
C PHE A 65 2.13 16.47 -4.37
N ALA A 66 2.42 17.05 -5.53
CA ALA A 66 2.72 18.47 -5.66
C ALA A 66 1.98 19.03 -6.87
N TYR A 67 1.52 20.28 -6.78
CA TYR A 67 0.77 20.93 -7.86
C TYR A 67 -0.52 20.19 -8.30
N GLY A 68 -1.11 19.40 -7.39
CA GLY A 68 -2.28 18.58 -7.71
C GLY A 68 -1.99 17.36 -8.59
N SER A 69 -0.73 16.91 -8.66
CA SER A 69 -0.32 15.67 -9.33
C SER A 69 0.71 14.90 -8.50
N LEU A 70 0.82 13.59 -8.71
CA LEU A 70 1.85 12.74 -8.10
C LEU A 70 3.20 12.99 -8.78
N SER A 71 3.87 14.03 -8.29
CA SER A 71 5.07 14.60 -8.93
C SER A 71 6.36 14.11 -8.27
N TYR A 72 6.29 13.52 -7.08
CA TYR A 72 7.44 13.05 -6.34
C TYR A 72 7.23 11.60 -5.94
N TRP A 73 8.24 10.78 -6.19
CA TRP A 73 8.23 9.35 -5.87
C TRP A 73 9.47 8.99 -5.08
N PHE A 74 9.25 8.22 -4.02
CA PHE A 74 10.30 7.76 -3.13
C PHE A 74 10.29 6.24 -3.09
N ARG A 75 11.47 5.64 -3.20
CA ARG A 75 11.67 4.20 -3.04
C ARG A 75 12.55 3.98 -1.82
N LEU A 76 11.97 3.43 -0.76
CA LEU A 76 12.70 3.10 0.46
C LEU A 76 13.41 1.76 0.31
N GLU A 77 14.74 1.74 0.45
CA GLU A 77 15.51 0.51 0.53
C GLU A 77 15.67 0.04 1.96
N THR A 78 15.49 -1.27 2.14
CA THR A 78 15.71 -1.99 3.38
C THR A 78 16.76 -3.08 3.16
N ASP A 79 17.28 -3.67 4.23
CA ASP A 79 18.30 -4.71 4.12
C ASP A 79 17.77 -5.94 3.35
N SER A 80 16.46 -6.17 3.41
CA SER A 80 15.75 -7.25 2.69
C SER A 80 15.27 -6.90 1.28
N ASP A 81 15.32 -5.62 0.89
CA ASP A 81 14.76 -5.13 -0.38
C ASP A 81 15.57 -3.93 -0.87
N LEU A 82 16.63 -4.23 -1.63
CA LEU A 82 17.52 -3.26 -2.25
C LEU A 82 17.04 -2.89 -3.65
N TRP A 83 17.45 -1.73 -4.14
CA TRP A 83 17.14 -1.25 -5.48
C TRP A 83 17.48 -2.30 -6.54
N ASN A 84 16.51 -2.62 -7.39
CA ASN A 84 16.61 -3.70 -8.37
C ASN A 84 16.13 -3.27 -9.77
N VAL A 85 16.08 -4.22 -10.71
CA VAL A 85 15.73 -3.95 -12.11
C VAL A 85 14.27 -3.49 -12.28
N CYS A 86 13.37 -3.90 -11.39
CA CYS A 86 11.99 -3.45 -11.36
C CYS A 86 11.92 -1.96 -10.97
N ASP A 87 12.71 -1.55 -9.96
CA ASP A 87 12.81 -0.16 -9.55
C ASP A 87 13.31 0.75 -10.68
N ASP A 88 14.33 0.30 -11.42
CA ASP A 88 14.84 1.03 -12.58
C ASP A 88 13.79 1.22 -13.66
N ALA A 89 13.02 0.17 -13.93
CA ALA A 89 11.99 0.16 -14.95
C ALA A 89 10.84 1.13 -14.61
N ILE A 90 10.28 1.06 -13.39
CA ILE A 90 9.20 1.97 -12.97
C ILE A 90 9.68 3.42 -12.88
N ALA A 91 10.87 3.67 -12.32
CA ALA A 91 11.41 5.01 -12.23
C ALA A 91 11.61 5.65 -13.62
N LYS A 92 12.05 4.87 -14.61
CA LYS A 92 12.17 5.35 -15.99
C LYS A 92 10.81 5.72 -16.59
N LYS A 93 9.77 4.91 -16.35
CA LYS A 93 8.40 5.23 -16.79
C LYS A 93 7.89 6.52 -16.16
N LEU A 94 8.03 6.65 -14.84
CA LEU A 94 7.62 7.83 -14.09
C LEU A 94 8.32 9.11 -14.61
N GLN A 95 9.65 9.07 -14.78
CA GLN A 95 10.42 10.22 -15.26
C GLN A 95 10.20 10.55 -16.75
N SER A 96 9.74 9.59 -17.56
CA SER A 96 9.46 9.82 -18.98
C SER A 96 8.26 10.75 -19.22
N LYS A 97 7.38 10.89 -18.23
CA LYS A 97 6.17 11.70 -18.34
C LYS A 97 6.46 13.14 -17.92
N LYS A 98 6.11 14.06 -18.81
CA LYS A 98 6.05 15.49 -18.53
C LYS A 98 4.58 15.90 -18.47
N TRP A 99 4.18 16.52 -17.37
CA TRP A 99 2.81 16.96 -17.16
C TRP A 99 2.70 18.43 -17.47
N ILE A 100 1.83 18.81 -18.40
CA ILE A 100 1.52 20.22 -18.64
C ILE A 100 0.39 20.61 -17.68
N LYS A 101 0.59 21.68 -16.91
CA LYS A 101 -0.35 22.19 -15.93
C LYS A 101 -0.59 23.67 -16.16
N ASN A 102 -1.83 24.11 -15.97
CA ASN A 102 -2.16 25.52 -15.95
C ASN A 102 -1.79 26.15 -14.61
N ARG A 103 -1.19 27.33 -14.64
CA ARG A 103 -0.92 28.11 -13.44
C ARG A 103 -2.24 28.61 -12.85
N LYS A 104 -2.35 28.59 -11.52
CA LYS A 104 -3.57 29.01 -10.80
C LYS A 104 -3.91 30.48 -11.02
N ASP A 105 -2.92 31.31 -11.33
CA ASP A 105 -3.07 32.74 -11.60
C ASP A 105 -3.46 33.04 -13.06
N GLY A 106 -3.68 32.01 -13.89
CA GLY A 106 -4.02 32.16 -15.30
C GLY A 106 -2.86 32.62 -16.18
N SER A 107 -1.63 32.72 -15.66
CA SER A 107 -0.45 33.21 -16.42
C SER A 107 0.13 32.20 -17.42
N GLY A 108 -0.62 31.15 -17.75
CA GLY A 108 -0.28 30.16 -18.78
C GLY A 108 0.06 28.78 -18.21
N GLU A 109 0.72 27.98 -19.03
CA GLU A 109 1.08 26.60 -18.73
C GLU A 109 2.50 26.48 -18.15
N PHE A 110 2.72 25.45 -17.34
CA PHE A 110 4.04 25.03 -16.88
C PHE A 110 4.16 23.51 -16.94
N THR A 111 5.38 23.03 -17.17
CA THR A 111 5.66 21.59 -17.17
C THR A 111 6.10 21.15 -15.79
N VAL A 112 5.45 20.10 -15.27
CA VAL A 112 5.85 19.39 -14.05
C VAL A 112 6.55 18.10 -14.49
N SER A 113 7.82 17.97 -14.10
CA SER A 113 8.56 16.70 -14.21
C SER A 113 8.29 15.85 -12.97
N THR A 114 8.33 14.54 -13.15
CA THR A 114 8.29 13.61 -12.03
C THR A 114 9.70 13.36 -11.49
N ASP A 115 9.91 13.65 -10.21
CA ASP A 115 11.18 13.39 -9.53
C ASP A 115 11.12 12.04 -8.81
N VAL A 116 12.20 11.26 -8.95
CA VAL A 116 12.36 9.96 -8.29
C VAL A 116 13.52 10.02 -7.31
N TYR A 117 13.25 9.59 -6.09
CA TYR A 117 14.19 9.54 -4.99
C TYR A 117 14.37 8.11 -4.50
N ARG A 118 15.62 7.75 -4.30
CA ARG A 118 16.01 6.54 -3.59
C ARG A 118 16.31 6.93 -2.15
N VAL A 119 15.75 6.20 -1.20
CA VAL A 119 15.81 6.53 0.23
C VAL A 119 16.41 5.36 0.99
N ARG A 120 17.40 5.63 1.83
CA ARG A 120 18.01 4.63 2.72
C ARG A 120 18.05 5.14 4.14
N LEU A 121 17.91 4.27 5.12
CA LEU A 121 18.25 4.64 6.49
C LEU A 121 19.76 4.58 6.69
N CYS A 122 20.37 5.63 7.21
CA CYS A 122 21.74 5.63 7.71
C CYS A 122 21.77 5.00 9.10
N PRO A 123 22.32 3.79 9.27
CA PRO A 123 22.21 3.03 10.53
C PRO A 123 22.83 3.77 11.72
N ASN A 124 23.95 4.45 11.49
CA ASN A 124 24.73 5.11 12.55
C ASN A 124 24.14 6.44 13.02
N LYS A 125 23.24 7.05 12.22
CA LYS A 125 22.65 8.36 12.51
C LYS A 125 21.15 8.28 12.81
N GLY A 126 20.49 7.17 12.47
CA GLY A 126 19.03 7.06 12.55
C GLY A 126 18.29 8.00 11.58
N LEU A 127 19.01 8.58 10.61
CA LEU A 127 18.51 9.55 9.64
C LEU A 127 18.34 8.90 8.27
N PHE A 128 17.43 9.42 7.46
CA PHE A 128 17.25 8.96 6.09
C PHE A 128 18.14 9.76 5.14
N VAL A 129 18.79 9.05 4.22
CA VAL A 129 19.59 9.62 3.13
C VAL A 129 18.78 9.53 1.86
N PHE A 130 18.69 10.65 1.14
CA PHE A 130 17.97 10.77 -0.10
C PHE A 130 18.97 10.89 -1.25
N SER A 131 18.73 10.13 -2.31
CA SER A 131 19.41 10.33 -3.58
C SER A 131 18.38 10.60 -4.67
N LYS A 132 18.48 11.72 -5.38
CA LYS A 132 17.64 12.02 -6.53
C LYS A 132 18.22 11.39 -7.78
N ARG A 133 17.37 10.74 -8.58
CA ARG A 133 17.75 10.21 -9.89
C ARG A 133 17.93 11.36 -10.88
N GLY A 134 19.07 11.39 -11.58
CA GLY A 134 19.32 12.36 -12.66
C GLY A 134 18.35 12.19 -13.82
N GLU A 135 18.22 13.23 -14.65
CA GLU A 135 17.33 13.21 -15.84
C GLU A 135 17.74 12.16 -16.88
N ASP A 136 19.05 11.85 -16.97
CA ASP A 136 19.58 10.81 -17.85
C ASP A 136 19.34 9.38 -17.31
N GLY A 137 18.83 9.27 -16.08
CA GLY A 137 18.55 8.02 -15.39
C GLY A 137 19.78 7.23 -14.92
N LYS A 138 21.00 7.74 -15.14
CA LYS A 138 22.26 7.02 -14.92
C LYS A 138 22.93 7.34 -13.60
N PHE A 139 22.72 8.56 -13.08
CA PHE A 139 23.38 9.03 -11.86
C PHE A 139 22.39 9.28 -10.72
N TRP A 140 22.90 9.14 -9.51
CA TRP A 140 22.20 9.42 -8.26
C TRP A 140 22.94 10.52 -7.52
N ASN A 141 22.26 11.63 -7.26
CA ASN A 141 22.83 12.75 -6.52
C ASN A 141 22.27 12.76 -5.11
N GLU A 142 23.14 12.75 -4.09
CA GLU A 142 22.70 12.90 -2.71
C GLU A 142 22.01 14.27 -2.52
N VAL A 143 20.90 14.26 -1.80
CA VAL A 143 20.10 15.45 -1.53
C VAL A 143 20.05 15.68 -0.04
N ASP A 144 20.40 16.90 0.38
CA ASP A 144 20.21 17.34 1.75
C ASP A 144 18.72 17.32 2.12
N GLU A 145 18.39 16.63 3.21
CA GLU A 145 17.00 16.47 3.67
C GLU A 145 16.35 17.83 3.95
N ASN A 146 17.09 18.81 4.49
CA ASN A 146 16.52 20.13 4.77
C ASN A 146 16.20 20.90 3.48
N ALA A 147 17.05 20.81 2.46
CA ALA A 147 16.76 21.33 1.13
C ALA A 147 15.52 20.66 0.53
N LEU A 148 15.43 19.33 0.62
CA LEU A 148 14.24 18.59 0.20
C LEU A 148 12.99 19.05 0.95
N ARG A 149 13.05 19.17 2.29
CA ARG A 149 11.95 19.68 3.12
C ARG A 149 11.46 21.05 2.66
N LYS A 150 12.38 21.97 2.33
CA LYS A 150 12.04 23.32 1.85
C LYS A 150 11.32 23.28 0.49
N ILE A 151 11.77 22.42 -0.41
CA ILE A 151 11.14 22.24 -1.73
C ILE A 151 9.72 21.69 -1.55
N LEU A 152 9.57 20.59 -0.80
CA LEU A 152 8.29 19.90 -0.70
C LEU A 152 7.26 20.66 0.16
N LYS A 153 7.69 21.33 1.25
CA LYS A 153 6.80 22.15 2.09
C LYS A 153 6.20 23.36 1.37
N ARG A 154 6.89 23.91 0.37
CA ARG A 154 6.40 25.05 -0.42
C ARG A 154 5.14 24.70 -1.23
N ASP A 155 4.95 23.40 -1.48
CA ASP A 155 3.94 22.89 -2.42
C ASP A 155 2.88 22.00 -1.77
N GLY A 156 3.02 21.69 -0.47
CA GLY A 156 2.08 20.89 0.30
C GLY A 156 0.82 21.65 0.72
N LYS A 157 -0.34 21.00 0.60
CA LYS A 157 -1.54 21.38 1.38
C LYS A 157 -1.31 20.96 2.82
N ASP A 158 -1.92 21.63 3.80
CA ASP A 158 -1.82 21.18 5.19
C ASP A 158 -2.13 19.68 5.32
N VAL A 159 -1.19 18.92 5.91
CA VAL A 159 -1.45 17.53 6.29
C VAL A 159 -2.60 17.56 7.27
N SER A 160 -3.72 16.95 6.91
CA SER A 160 -4.83 16.78 7.83
C SER A 160 -4.32 16.03 9.06
N LYS A 161 -4.42 16.66 10.24
CA LYS A 161 -3.98 16.05 11.52
C LYS A 161 -4.55 14.64 11.60
N ILE A 162 -3.67 13.65 11.76
CA ILE A 162 -4.07 12.27 12.09
C ILE A 162 -4.84 12.38 13.40
N GLN A 163 -6.18 12.25 13.35
CA GLN A 163 -6.95 12.11 14.57
C GLN A 163 -6.51 10.81 15.22
N ASP A 164 -6.22 10.86 16.52
CA ASP A 164 -5.99 9.65 17.30
C ASP A 164 -7.21 8.75 17.12
N SER A 165 -7.05 7.63 16.40
CA SER A 165 -8.02 6.56 16.38
C SER A 165 -7.96 5.80 17.72
N SER A 166 -8.04 6.54 18.83
CA SER A 166 -7.95 6.10 20.21
C SER A 166 -9.24 5.40 20.68
N GLY A 167 -9.91 4.69 19.76
CA GLY A 167 -10.79 3.59 20.16
C GLY A 167 -9.91 2.53 20.80
N SER A 168 -9.84 2.51 22.13
CA SER A 168 -8.95 1.69 22.94
C SER A 168 -9.33 0.21 22.85
N ASN A 169 -9.05 -0.44 21.72
CA ASN A 169 -9.02 -1.90 21.67
C ASN A 169 -7.57 -2.39 21.72
N SER A 170 -6.92 -2.08 22.84
CA SER A 170 -5.53 -2.47 23.12
C SER A 170 -5.33 -3.97 22.98
N GLY A 171 -6.34 -4.78 23.32
CA GLY A 171 -6.31 -6.24 23.14
C GLY A 171 -6.20 -6.69 21.68
N ARG A 172 -6.97 -6.08 20.77
CA ARG A 172 -6.87 -6.35 19.32
C ARG A 172 -5.50 -5.99 18.77
N GLN A 173 -5.03 -4.80 19.14
CA GLN A 173 -3.74 -4.30 18.69
C GLN A 173 -2.59 -5.19 19.20
N GLU A 174 -2.63 -5.56 20.46
CA GLU A 174 -1.65 -6.44 21.09
C GLU A 174 -1.59 -7.81 20.41
N ARG A 175 -2.74 -8.40 20.05
CA ARG A 175 -2.79 -9.63 19.24
C ARG A 175 -2.11 -9.44 17.90
N ALA A 176 -2.43 -8.36 17.18
CA ALA A 176 -1.82 -8.08 15.87
C ALA A 176 -0.30 -7.93 15.96
N ILE A 177 0.21 -7.24 17.00
CA ILE A 177 1.65 -7.07 17.24
C ILE A 177 2.31 -8.42 17.49
N ARG A 178 1.70 -9.29 18.32
CA ARG A 178 2.24 -10.64 18.57
C ARG A 178 2.31 -11.49 17.29
N CYS A 179 1.31 -11.38 16.41
CA CYS A 179 1.36 -12.03 15.10
C CYS A 179 2.51 -11.51 14.24
N LEU A 180 2.71 -10.18 14.20
CA LEU A 180 3.79 -9.54 13.45
C LEU A 180 5.16 -9.99 13.97
N GLU A 181 5.33 -10.07 15.31
CA GLU A 181 6.52 -10.60 15.96
C GLU A 181 6.81 -12.04 15.53
N TYR A 182 5.79 -12.90 15.57
CA TYR A 182 5.91 -14.29 15.14
C TYR A 182 6.26 -14.42 13.65
N LEU A 183 5.60 -13.64 12.79
CA LEU A 183 5.83 -13.71 11.34
C LEU A 183 7.22 -13.25 10.91
N ARG A 184 7.83 -12.33 11.66
CA ARG A 184 9.10 -11.72 11.27
C ARG A 184 10.32 -12.25 11.97
N ASP A 185 10.20 -13.02 13.06
CA ASP A 185 11.22 -13.78 13.84
C ASP A 185 12.61 -13.12 14.05
N SER A 186 12.80 -11.86 13.65
CA SER A 186 14.03 -11.03 13.70
C SER A 186 13.93 -9.72 12.89
N ASN A 187 13.02 -9.57 11.91
CA ASN A 187 13.06 -8.42 10.97
C ASN A 187 11.90 -7.41 11.08
N LEU A 188 11.36 -7.22 12.30
CA LEU A 188 10.46 -6.09 12.60
C LEU A 188 11.13 -4.72 12.41
N LYS A 189 12.47 -4.72 12.35
CA LYS A 189 13.28 -3.57 11.96
C LYS A 189 12.78 -2.95 10.66
N ASP A 190 12.69 -3.71 9.57
CA ASP A 190 12.30 -3.16 8.26
C ASP A 190 10.89 -2.56 8.28
N LEU A 191 9.95 -3.21 8.98
CA LEU A 191 8.62 -2.66 9.19
C LEU A 191 8.70 -1.33 9.96
N SER A 192 9.44 -1.28 11.08
CA SER A 192 9.64 -0.06 11.86
C SER A 192 10.22 1.08 11.00
N ILE A 193 11.22 0.79 10.17
CA ILE A 193 11.86 1.76 9.27
C ILE A 193 10.84 2.29 8.24
N ARG A 194 10.11 1.40 7.56
CA ARG A 194 9.04 1.76 6.61
C ARG A 194 7.98 2.63 7.26
N ARG A 195 7.55 2.30 8.49
CA ARG A 195 6.56 3.07 9.24
C ARG A 195 7.08 4.45 9.66
N ARG A 196 8.35 4.57 10.06
CA ARG A 196 8.97 5.88 10.37
C ARG A 196 9.02 6.75 9.12
N PHE A 197 9.44 6.17 8.01
CA PHE A 197 9.47 6.87 6.72
C PHE A 197 8.07 7.41 6.36
N MET A 198 7.07 6.54 6.37
CA MET A 198 5.70 6.87 5.96
C MET A 198 4.98 7.84 6.89
N ASN A 199 5.20 7.78 8.21
CA ASN A 199 4.39 8.55 9.16
C ASN A 199 5.10 9.77 9.74
N CYS A 200 6.43 9.76 9.78
CA CYS A 200 7.19 10.84 10.41
C CYS A 200 7.94 11.69 9.40
N LEU A 201 8.40 11.09 8.30
CA LEU A 201 9.17 11.80 7.30
C LEU A 201 8.29 12.38 6.20
N ILE A 202 7.51 11.53 5.51
CA ILE A 202 6.67 11.98 4.39
C ILE A 202 5.64 13.05 4.79
N PRO A 203 4.87 12.90 5.89
CA PRO A 203 3.94 13.93 6.32
C PRO A 203 4.64 15.22 6.75
N GLY A 204 5.90 15.11 7.23
CA GLY A 204 6.74 16.28 7.51
C GLY A 204 7.07 17.14 6.27
N PHE A 205 6.79 16.63 5.07
CA PHE A 205 6.86 17.36 3.80
C PHE A 205 5.55 18.06 3.42
N GLY A 206 4.48 17.91 4.20
CA GLY A 206 3.19 18.52 3.91
C GLY A 206 2.23 17.61 3.16
N TRP A 207 2.47 16.30 3.02
CA TRP A 207 1.69 15.45 2.11
C TRP A 207 1.08 14.22 2.79
N SER A 208 -0.09 13.80 2.28
CA SER A 208 -0.62 12.45 2.54
C SER A 208 0.11 11.47 1.61
N PRO A 209 0.90 10.53 2.14
CA PRO A 209 1.61 9.57 1.32
C PRO A 209 0.64 8.62 0.62
N ILE A 210 0.97 8.25 -0.62
CA ILE A 210 0.37 7.11 -1.31
C ILE A 210 1.39 5.99 -1.34
N ASP A 211 1.06 4.85 -0.74
CA ASP A 211 1.88 3.64 -0.75
C ASP A 211 1.55 2.80 -1.99
N LEU A 212 2.55 2.20 -2.63
CA LEU A 212 2.35 1.13 -3.60
C LEU A 212 2.73 -0.19 -2.94
N ASP A 213 1.75 -1.07 -2.74
CA ASP A 213 1.98 -2.32 -2.00
C ASP A 213 3.04 -3.21 -2.69
N VAL A 214 2.97 -3.41 -4.02
CA VAL A 214 3.99 -4.15 -4.80
C VAL A 214 4.13 -3.59 -6.22
N VAL A 215 5.36 -3.53 -6.73
CA VAL A 215 5.68 -3.32 -8.14
C VAL A 215 6.36 -4.56 -8.71
N HIS A 216 5.91 -5.04 -9.87
CA HIS A 216 6.42 -6.21 -10.55
C HIS A 216 6.81 -5.90 -12.00
N LEU A 217 8.02 -6.31 -12.40
CA LEU A 217 8.48 -6.31 -13.79
C LEU A 217 8.33 -7.71 -14.38
N ALA A 218 7.32 -7.92 -15.21
CA ALA A 218 7.11 -9.26 -15.76
C ALA A 218 8.04 -9.55 -16.96
N GLU A 219 8.00 -10.80 -17.41
CA GLU A 219 8.85 -11.32 -18.48
C GLU A 219 8.59 -10.65 -19.84
N ASP A 220 7.38 -10.15 -20.05
CA ASP A 220 6.99 -9.36 -21.24
C ASP A 220 7.55 -7.92 -21.22
N GLY A 221 8.31 -7.55 -20.18
CA GLY A 221 8.88 -6.22 -19.98
C GLY A 221 7.85 -5.19 -19.50
N GLN A 222 6.60 -5.59 -19.26
CA GLN A 222 5.58 -4.70 -18.71
C GLN A 222 5.72 -4.60 -17.19
N ILE A 223 5.51 -3.38 -16.70
CA ILE A 223 5.51 -3.08 -15.26
C ILE A 223 4.05 -3.13 -14.79
N ARG A 224 3.84 -3.79 -13.66
CA ARG A 224 2.55 -3.95 -13.01
C ARG A 224 2.68 -3.44 -11.58
N TYR A 225 1.74 -2.59 -11.16
CA TYR A 225 1.55 -2.22 -9.78
C TYR A 225 0.38 -3.02 -9.22
N ILE A 226 0.55 -3.55 -8.01
CA ILE A 226 -0.41 -4.43 -7.36
C ILE A 226 -0.78 -3.77 -6.04
N GLU A 227 -2.06 -3.45 -5.90
CA GLU A 227 -2.65 -2.96 -4.68
C GLU A 227 -3.24 -4.13 -3.91
N PHE A 228 -2.98 -4.20 -2.61
CA PHE A 228 -3.53 -5.17 -1.70
C PHE A 228 -4.47 -4.49 -0.70
N LYS A 229 -5.67 -5.04 -0.55
CA LYS A 229 -6.59 -4.57 0.50
C LYS A 229 -7.34 -5.73 1.14
N ARG A 230 -7.44 -5.69 2.47
CA ARG A 230 -8.43 -6.48 3.19
C ARG A 230 -9.78 -5.75 3.13
N LYS A 231 -10.76 -6.33 2.46
CA LYS A 231 -12.09 -5.72 2.24
C LYS A 231 -13.19 -6.77 2.29
N TYR A 232 -14.41 -6.32 2.47
CA TYR A 232 -15.62 -7.10 2.23
C TYR A 232 -16.62 -6.21 1.47
N PRO A 233 -17.60 -6.80 0.75
CA PRO A 233 -18.59 -6.01 0.03
C PRO A 233 -19.41 -5.11 0.98
N ALA A 234 -19.69 -3.88 0.56
CA ALA A 234 -20.48 -2.94 1.35
C ALA A 234 -21.94 -3.41 1.48
N ALA A 235 -22.47 -3.36 2.71
CA ALA A 235 -23.86 -3.72 2.98
C ALA A 235 -24.81 -2.82 2.17
N GLY A 236 -25.70 -3.43 1.39
CA GLY A 236 -26.71 -2.74 0.57
C GLY A 236 -26.30 -2.47 -0.89
N GLN A 237 -24.99 -2.37 -1.20
CA GLN A 237 -24.53 -2.27 -2.58
C GLN A 237 -23.96 -3.57 -3.14
N GLU A 238 -23.59 -4.50 -2.26
CA GLU A 238 -23.06 -5.82 -2.65
C GLU A 238 -21.81 -5.73 -3.52
N LYS A 239 -21.02 -4.65 -3.41
CA LYS A 239 -19.80 -4.39 -4.19
C LYS A 239 -18.65 -3.94 -3.29
N PHE A 240 -17.43 -4.03 -3.80
CA PHE A 240 -16.26 -3.47 -3.12
C PHE A 240 -16.09 -1.98 -3.45
N GLY A 241 -15.77 -1.17 -2.44
CA GLY A 241 -15.46 0.24 -2.62
C GLY A 241 -13.99 0.52 -2.95
N LEU A 242 -13.77 1.48 -3.83
CA LEU A 242 -12.46 2.00 -4.26
C LEU A 242 -12.43 3.50 -4.04
N ASP A 243 -11.50 3.98 -3.20
CA ASP A 243 -11.38 5.41 -2.89
C ASP A 243 -10.88 6.22 -4.11
N GLU A 244 -11.35 7.46 -4.24
CA GLU A 244 -10.94 8.41 -5.31
C GLU A 244 -9.42 8.61 -5.40
N ALA A 245 -8.72 8.60 -4.25
CA ALA A 245 -7.27 8.69 -4.21
C ALA A 245 -6.60 7.50 -4.93
N HIS A 246 -7.13 6.28 -4.77
CA HIS A 246 -6.62 5.09 -5.47
C HIS A 246 -6.93 5.15 -6.97
N VAL A 247 -8.13 5.63 -7.36
CA VAL A 247 -8.47 5.85 -8.77
C VAL A 247 -7.49 6.84 -9.42
N SER A 248 -7.12 7.91 -8.71
CA SER A 248 -6.15 8.89 -9.20
C SER A 248 -4.77 8.28 -9.45
N VAL A 249 -4.33 7.37 -8.57
CA VAL A 249 -3.06 6.62 -8.75
C VAL A 249 -3.14 5.70 -9.94
N MET A 250 -4.22 4.95 -10.07
CA MET A 250 -4.41 4.01 -11.18
C MET A 250 -4.40 4.72 -12.53
N ASN A 251 -5.06 5.87 -12.64
CA ASN A 251 -5.05 6.69 -13.85
C ASN A 251 -3.63 7.19 -14.18
N LEU A 252 -2.89 7.63 -13.16
CA LEU A 252 -1.49 8.03 -13.35
C LEU A 252 -0.62 6.86 -13.80
N MET A 253 -0.77 5.68 -13.20
CA MET A 253 -0.03 4.48 -13.58
C MET A 253 -0.35 4.06 -15.02
N LYS A 254 -1.63 4.10 -15.39
CA LYS A 254 -2.09 3.87 -16.77
C LYS A 254 -1.46 4.86 -17.75
N ASP A 255 -1.38 6.14 -17.40
CA ASP A 255 -0.78 7.21 -18.21
C ASP A 255 0.72 7.05 -18.50
N VAL A 256 1.42 6.27 -17.66
CA VAL A 256 2.83 5.89 -17.86
C VAL A 256 2.98 4.45 -18.37
N GLY A 257 1.88 3.80 -18.74
CA GLY A 257 1.85 2.44 -19.27
C GLY A 257 2.23 1.39 -18.24
N VAL A 258 1.78 1.57 -16.99
CA VAL A 258 1.88 0.62 -15.89
C VAL A 258 0.48 0.08 -15.59
N ALA A 259 0.30 -1.23 -15.68
CA ALA A 259 -0.99 -1.85 -15.38
C ALA A 259 -1.22 -1.91 -13.86
N SER A 260 -2.44 -1.58 -13.42
CA SER A 260 -2.83 -1.64 -12.01
C SER A 260 -3.69 -2.88 -11.74
N LEU A 261 -3.29 -3.69 -10.76
CA LEU A 261 -3.97 -4.90 -10.32
C LEU A 261 -4.43 -4.73 -8.87
N HIS A 262 -5.57 -5.30 -8.51
CA HIS A 262 -5.99 -5.41 -7.11
C HIS A 262 -5.97 -6.87 -6.66
N ILE A 263 -5.49 -7.09 -5.45
CA ILE A 263 -5.69 -8.31 -4.68
C ILE A 263 -6.50 -7.95 -3.44
N LEU A 264 -7.68 -8.55 -3.32
CA LEU A 264 -8.55 -8.39 -2.18
C LEU A 264 -8.45 -9.64 -1.29
N LEU A 265 -8.16 -9.44 -0.01
CA LEU A 265 -8.34 -10.47 1.00
C LEU A 265 -9.70 -10.25 1.67
N VAL A 266 -10.62 -11.17 1.41
CA VAL A 266 -11.98 -11.11 1.92
C VAL A 266 -12.08 -11.90 3.22
N SER A 267 -12.45 -11.17 4.27
CA SER A 267 -12.71 -11.74 5.58
C SER A 267 -14.01 -12.56 5.62
N PRO A 268 -14.08 -13.61 6.45
CA PRO A 268 -15.27 -14.46 6.54
C PRO A 268 -16.49 -13.76 7.15
N VAL A 269 -16.30 -12.72 7.97
CA VAL A 269 -17.42 -11.92 8.52
C VAL A 269 -17.33 -10.49 8.01
N TRP A 270 -18.42 -10.02 7.41
CA TRP A 270 -18.50 -8.74 6.70
C TRP A 270 -19.00 -7.62 7.62
N THR A 271 -18.17 -7.25 8.60
CA THR A 271 -18.49 -6.16 9.53
C THR A 271 -17.23 -5.44 10.00
N ALA A 272 -17.33 -4.13 10.24
CA ALA A 272 -16.21 -3.31 10.71
C ALA A 272 -15.83 -3.63 12.16
N ASN A 273 -16.77 -4.19 12.93
CA ASN A 273 -16.58 -4.53 14.34
C ASN A 273 -15.84 -5.86 14.55
N ALA A 274 -15.66 -6.63 13.49
CA ALA A 274 -14.92 -7.89 13.54
C ALA A 274 -13.46 -7.68 13.95
N ASP A 275 -12.93 -8.64 14.71
CA ASP A 275 -11.50 -8.78 14.96
C ASP A 275 -10.92 -9.85 14.00
N PRO A 276 -10.34 -9.44 12.86
CA PRO A 276 -9.80 -10.36 11.88
C PRO A 276 -8.57 -11.13 12.37
N VAL A 277 -7.89 -10.65 13.42
CA VAL A 277 -6.68 -11.28 13.96
C VAL A 277 -7.01 -12.50 14.79
N LEU A 278 -8.13 -12.49 15.52
CA LEU A 278 -8.60 -13.70 16.23
C LEU A 278 -8.82 -14.87 15.27
N TRP A 279 -9.31 -14.62 14.05
CA TRP A 279 -9.49 -15.66 13.05
C TRP A 279 -8.19 -16.13 12.39
N TYR A 280 -7.12 -15.35 12.52
CA TYR A 280 -5.77 -15.74 12.12
C TYR A 280 -5.10 -16.63 13.19
N LEU A 281 -5.33 -16.34 14.48
CA LEU A 281 -4.61 -16.99 15.59
C LEU A 281 -5.34 -18.18 16.23
N ASP A 282 -6.65 -18.05 16.48
CA ASP A 282 -7.26 -18.76 17.62
C ASP A 282 -8.45 -19.67 17.23
N VAL A 283 -8.81 -19.76 15.95
CA VAL A 283 -9.96 -20.57 15.53
C VAL A 283 -9.59 -21.56 14.41
N PRO A 284 -9.23 -22.81 14.77
CA PRO A 284 -9.27 -23.93 13.82
C PRO A 284 -10.64 -23.90 13.12
N ASN A 285 -10.66 -24.01 11.79
CA ASN A 285 -11.83 -23.92 10.89
C ASN A 285 -12.19 -22.53 10.31
N PHE A 286 -11.52 -21.43 10.69
CA PHE A 286 -11.75 -20.13 10.02
C PHE A 286 -10.74 -19.80 8.94
N GLU A 287 -9.55 -20.39 8.97
CA GLU A 287 -8.52 -20.15 7.95
C GLU A 287 -9.02 -20.44 6.53
N HIS A 288 -9.82 -21.49 6.33
CA HIS A 288 -10.36 -21.89 5.02
C HIS A 288 -11.53 -21.01 4.53
N LYS A 289 -12.01 -20.07 5.34
CA LYS A 289 -13.17 -19.23 4.99
C LYS A 289 -12.79 -17.86 4.45
N TRP A 290 -11.52 -17.53 4.47
CA TRP A 290 -10.98 -16.37 3.77
C TRP A 290 -11.00 -16.62 2.27
N ALA A 291 -11.09 -15.55 1.48
CA ALA A 291 -10.97 -15.64 0.03
C ALA A 291 -10.02 -14.58 -0.50
N TRP A 292 -9.10 -15.02 -1.36
CA TRP A 292 -8.25 -14.15 -2.17
C TRP A 292 -8.97 -13.91 -3.50
N VAL A 293 -9.27 -12.65 -3.78
CA VAL A 293 -9.96 -12.23 -5.00
C VAL A 293 -9.01 -11.33 -5.79
N ALA A 294 -8.72 -11.71 -7.03
CA ALA A 294 -8.13 -10.80 -7.99
C ALA A 294 -9.22 -9.84 -8.49
N ALA A 295 -8.90 -8.56 -8.61
CA ALA A 295 -9.75 -7.61 -9.32
C ALA A 295 -8.93 -6.83 -10.34
N THR A 296 -9.47 -6.70 -11.56
CA THR A 296 -8.92 -5.79 -12.55
C THR A 296 -9.48 -4.40 -12.32
N LEU A 297 -8.60 -3.41 -12.38
CA LEU A 297 -8.92 -2.02 -12.13
C LEU A 297 -8.96 -1.20 -13.43
N ASP A 298 -9.48 -1.81 -14.49
CA ASP A 298 -9.80 -1.14 -15.76
C ASP A 298 -11.04 -0.25 -15.57
N GLU A 299 -11.07 0.92 -16.22
CA GLU A 299 -12.14 1.94 -16.09
C GLU A 299 -13.53 1.33 -16.34
N LYS A 300 -13.64 0.39 -17.28
CA LYS A 300 -14.92 -0.28 -17.58
C LYS A 300 -15.49 -1.12 -16.43
N PHE A 301 -14.66 -1.46 -15.44
CA PHE A 301 -15.06 -2.21 -14.24
C PHE A 301 -15.15 -1.32 -12.99
N ILE A 302 -15.01 -0.01 -13.16
CA ILE A 302 -15.18 0.99 -12.10
C ILE A 302 -16.49 1.71 -12.35
N GLY A 303 -17.46 1.48 -11.47
CA GLY A 303 -18.76 2.16 -11.52
C GLY A 303 -18.59 3.64 -11.20
N HIS A 304 -18.35 4.47 -12.22
CA HIS A 304 -18.25 5.92 -12.08
C HIS A 304 -19.56 6.58 -11.63
N ASP A 305 -20.71 5.95 -11.93
CA ASP A 305 -22.04 6.45 -11.59
C ASP A 305 -22.58 5.92 -10.25
N THR A 306 -21.88 4.97 -9.61
CA THR A 306 -22.29 4.40 -8.32
C THR A 306 -21.39 4.97 -7.22
N SER A 307 -21.72 6.18 -6.74
CA SER A 307 -21.02 6.72 -5.57
C SER A 307 -21.48 6.02 -4.29
N MET A 308 -20.53 5.38 -3.60
CA MET A 308 -20.72 4.91 -2.24
C MET A 308 -20.32 6.02 -1.28
N GLN A 309 -21.27 6.51 -0.49
CA GLN A 309 -20.97 7.38 0.64
C GLN A 309 -20.55 6.49 1.81
N THR A 310 -19.28 6.59 2.20
CA THR A 310 -18.75 5.88 3.38
C THR A 310 -18.13 6.88 4.36
N GLU A 311 -18.19 6.56 5.65
CA GLU A 311 -17.53 7.35 6.69
C GLU A 311 -16.08 6.87 6.87
N GLY A 312 -15.12 7.78 6.77
CA GLY A 312 -13.69 7.44 6.86
C GLY A 312 -13.26 6.75 8.16
N GLY A 313 -14.04 6.91 9.24
CA GLY A 313 -13.79 6.31 10.56
C GLY A 313 -13.63 4.79 10.53
N ASP A 314 -14.25 4.11 9.55
CA ASP A 314 -14.14 2.66 9.39
C ASP A 314 -12.80 2.19 8.84
N SER A 315 -12.09 3.05 8.11
CA SER A 315 -10.84 2.76 7.39
C SER A 315 -9.56 3.20 8.12
N GLY A 316 -9.68 3.71 9.36
CA GLY A 316 -8.55 4.30 10.09
C GLY A 316 -8.01 5.59 9.48
N HIS A 317 -8.76 6.20 8.54
CA HIS A 317 -8.47 7.51 7.99
C HIS A 317 -9.55 8.54 8.41
N HIS A 318 -9.25 9.82 8.21
CA HIS A 318 -10.04 10.99 8.62
C HIS A 318 -11.54 10.83 8.35
N GLY A 319 -12.36 11.04 9.38
CA GLY A 319 -13.83 10.89 9.40
C GLY A 319 -14.62 11.91 8.56
N GLY A 320 -14.21 12.15 7.32
CA GLY A 320 -15.03 12.83 6.33
C GLY A 320 -15.90 11.84 5.54
N ALA A 321 -17.00 12.34 4.97
CA ALA A 321 -17.72 11.65 3.92
C ALA A 321 -16.76 11.40 2.74
N ARG A 322 -16.68 10.16 2.29
CA ARG A 322 -15.85 9.75 1.15
C ARG A 322 -16.73 9.30 0.02
N VAL A 323 -16.37 9.72 -1.18
CA VAL A 323 -16.88 9.12 -2.41
C VAL A 323 -15.99 7.93 -2.75
N GLN A 324 -16.61 6.75 -2.78
CA GLN A 324 -15.99 5.54 -3.30
C GLN A 324 -16.67 5.13 -4.60
N HIS A 325 -15.88 4.61 -5.53
CA HIS A 325 -16.37 3.95 -6.74
C HIS A 325 -16.56 2.47 -6.47
N ALA A 326 -17.55 1.87 -7.11
CA ALA A 326 -17.79 0.43 -6.99
C ALA A 326 -16.91 -0.36 -7.97
N ILE A 327 -16.32 -1.46 -7.51
CA ILE A 327 -15.68 -2.45 -8.38
C ILE A 327 -16.77 -3.42 -8.85
N GLU A 328 -16.93 -3.54 -10.18
CA GLU A 328 -17.90 -4.45 -10.78
C GLU A 328 -17.47 -5.92 -10.68
N TRP A 329 -18.41 -6.82 -10.38
CA TRP A 329 -18.13 -8.26 -10.23
C TRP A 329 -17.58 -8.92 -11.49
N ASP A 330 -17.89 -8.39 -12.67
CA ASP A 330 -17.31 -8.87 -13.93
C ASP A 330 -15.78 -8.69 -13.98
N GLY A 331 -15.24 -7.75 -13.20
CA GLY A 331 -13.81 -7.54 -12.99
C GLY A 331 -13.19 -8.39 -11.88
N CYS A 332 -13.97 -9.22 -11.16
CA CYS A 332 -13.50 -10.00 -10.02
C CYS A 332 -13.33 -11.49 -10.35
N ARG A 333 -12.26 -12.11 -9.85
CA ARG A 333 -12.00 -13.55 -9.98
C ARG A 333 -11.47 -14.14 -8.67
N LEU A 334 -11.81 -15.39 -8.38
CA LEU A 334 -11.28 -16.10 -7.22
C LEU A 334 -9.84 -16.58 -7.52
N LEU A 335 -8.89 -16.22 -6.67
CA LEU A 335 -7.52 -16.75 -6.72
C LEU A 335 -7.37 -17.99 -5.86
N SER A 336 -7.84 -17.91 -4.62
CA SER A 336 -7.74 -19.00 -3.65
C SER A 336 -8.80 -18.84 -2.58
N GLN A 337 -9.28 -19.97 -2.08
CA GLN A 337 -9.93 -20.04 -0.79
C GLN A 337 -8.86 -20.33 0.28
N GLY A 338 -9.08 -19.83 1.49
CA GLY A 338 -8.16 -19.97 2.60
C GLY A 338 -7.24 -18.77 2.78
N LEU A 339 -6.81 -18.55 4.02
CA LEU A 339 -5.88 -17.47 4.37
C LEU A 339 -4.46 -17.79 3.89
N GLY A 340 -4.04 -19.04 4.03
CA GLY A 340 -2.87 -19.58 3.33
C GLY A 340 -3.18 -19.87 1.86
N MET A 341 -2.14 -19.88 1.02
CA MET A 341 -2.22 -20.35 -0.36
C MET A 341 -1.52 -21.70 -0.50
N SER A 342 -2.21 -22.66 -1.15
CA SER A 342 -1.58 -23.89 -1.65
C SER A 342 -0.53 -23.58 -2.72
N GLU A 343 0.33 -24.55 -3.07
CA GLU A 343 1.27 -24.38 -4.18
C GLU A 343 0.57 -24.08 -5.51
N SER A 344 -0.57 -24.74 -5.78
CA SER A 344 -1.38 -24.44 -6.97
C SER A 344 -1.92 -23.01 -6.97
N ALA A 345 -2.38 -22.50 -5.82
CA ALA A 345 -2.84 -21.13 -5.68
C ALA A 345 -1.70 -20.11 -5.83
N LEU A 346 -0.49 -20.42 -5.36
CA LEU A 346 0.69 -19.58 -5.56
C LEU A 346 1.10 -19.50 -7.03
N ILE A 347 0.98 -20.61 -7.77
CA ILE A 347 1.18 -20.61 -9.23
C ILE A 347 0.13 -19.72 -9.89
N SER A 348 -1.15 -19.85 -9.53
CA SER A 348 -2.22 -18.98 -10.04
C SER A 348 -1.98 -17.50 -9.72
N LEU A 349 -1.53 -17.19 -8.49
CA LEU A 349 -1.15 -15.84 -8.08
C LEU A 349 -0.01 -15.32 -8.97
N ARG A 350 1.08 -16.08 -9.10
CA ARG A 350 2.23 -15.70 -9.94
C ARG A 350 1.80 -15.46 -11.38
N ASP A 351 1.05 -16.38 -11.96
CA ASP A 351 0.60 -16.30 -13.36
C ASP A 351 -0.35 -15.10 -13.58
N PHE A 352 -1.23 -14.81 -12.62
CA PHE A 352 -2.06 -13.60 -12.63
C PHE A 352 -1.20 -12.34 -12.55
N LEU A 353 -0.27 -12.26 -11.59
CA LEU A 353 0.59 -11.10 -11.40
C LEU A 353 1.60 -10.91 -12.55
N ALA A 354 1.96 -11.96 -13.27
CA ALA A 354 2.83 -11.90 -14.44
C ALA A 354 2.09 -11.56 -15.72
N SER A 355 0.85 -11.99 -15.90
CA SER A 355 0.10 -11.78 -17.15
C SER A 355 -0.89 -10.62 -17.07
N ALA A 356 -1.34 -10.22 -15.88
CA ALA A 356 -2.55 -9.44 -15.63
C ALA A 356 -3.84 -10.08 -16.20
N SER A 357 -3.78 -11.35 -16.62
CA SER A 357 -4.92 -12.04 -17.23
C SER A 357 -5.81 -12.70 -16.19
N MET A 358 -7.12 -12.47 -16.36
CA MET A 358 -8.19 -13.01 -15.52
C MET A 358 -8.83 -14.26 -16.12
N GLU A 359 -8.40 -14.70 -17.30
CA GLU A 359 -9.08 -15.74 -18.10
C GLU A 359 -9.03 -17.13 -17.44
N LYS A 360 -7.92 -17.44 -16.79
CA LYS A 360 -7.71 -18.75 -16.14
C LYS A 360 -8.27 -18.82 -14.72
N LEU A 361 -8.70 -17.69 -14.17
CA LEU A 361 -9.22 -17.64 -12.81
C LEU A 361 -10.74 -17.84 -12.81
N PRO A 362 -11.30 -18.60 -11.85
CA PRO A 362 -12.74 -18.76 -11.70
C PRO A 362 -13.47 -17.42 -11.51
N LYS A 363 -14.59 -17.24 -12.21
CA LYS A 363 -15.50 -16.11 -11.93
C LYS A 363 -16.04 -16.20 -10.50
N ILE A 364 -16.15 -15.05 -9.84
CA ILE A 364 -16.77 -14.94 -8.53
C ILE A 364 -17.70 -13.73 -8.54
N GLY A 365 -18.92 -13.91 -8.03
CA GLY A 365 -19.88 -12.85 -7.79
C GLY A 365 -20.21 -12.76 -6.30
N TYR A 366 -21.03 -11.78 -5.91
CA TYR A 366 -21.43 -11.55 -4.52
C TYR A 366 -21.91 -12.82 -3.82
N ASP A 367 -22.92 -13.51 -4.36
CA ASP A 367 -23.46 -14.74 -3.75
C ASP A 367 -22.46 -15.88 -3.70
N GLY A 368 -21.59 -15.98 -4.71
CA GLY A 368 -20.52 -16.97 -4.74
C GLY A 368 -19.52 -16.74 -3.62
N LEU A 369 -19.08 -15.49 -3.45
CA LEU A 369 -18.18 -15.09 -2.38
C LEU A 369 -18.84 -15.28 -1.01
N ARG A 370 -20.11 -14.88 -0.88
CA ARG A 370 -20.92 -15.07 0.32
C ARG A 370 -21.00 -16.53 0.73
N ARG A 371 -21.24 -17.46 -0.20
CA ARG A 371 -21.25 -18.91 0.08
C ARG A 371 -19.90 -19.46 0.54
N LEU A 372 -18.79 -18.84 0.16
CA LEU A 372 -17.45 -19.24 0.61
C LEU A 372 -17.18 -18.73 2.03
N THR A 373 -17.70 -17.55 2.38
CA THR A 373 -17.44 -16.88 3.67
C THR A 373 -18.47 -17.23 4.77
N ASP A 374 -19.75 -17.45 4.40
CA ASP A 374 -20.89 -17.55 5.32
C ASP A 374 -21.20 -18.98 5.83
N GLN A 375 -20.33 -19.98 5.65
CA GLN A 375 -20.67 -21.38 5.98
C GLN A 375 -20.89 -21.69 7.48
N CYS A 376 -21.02 -20.70 8.36
CA CYS A 376 -21.60 -20.87 9.71
C CYS A 376 -22.43 -19.63 10.10
N GLN A 377 -23.75 -19.77 10.08
CA GLN A 377 -24.60 -19.17 11.10
C GLN A 377 -24.84 -20.20 12.19
#